data_AF-A0A532AQ92-F1
#
_entry.id   AF-A0A532AQ92-F1
#
_cell.length_a   1.000
_cell.length_b   1.000
_cell.length_c   1.000
_cell.angle_alpha   90.00
_cell.angle_beta   90.00
_cell.angle_gamma   90.00
#
_symmetry.space_group_name_H-M   'P 1'
#
loop_
_entity.id
_entity.type
_entity.pdbx_description
1 polymer ?
#
loop_
_entity_poly.entity_id
_entity_poly.type
_entity_poly.pdbx_seq_one_letter_code
_entity_poly.pdbx_strand_id
1 'polypeptide(L)'
;IMPDHRLRNAMLIYSRNVAFVSLLISLFTAMLVYAAIDLIMIGPIRTMTRSMLSFSEAPDDPGRIIHPAARADEIGVAERELSQMQERLQKMLTEQKHLADLGLAVSKINHDMRNILASAQLMSDRLRQVKDPTVQAFAPKLLRALDRAVSYSEGVLAYGRTQE
;
A
#
# COMPACT_ATOMS: atom_id res chain seq x y z
N ILE A 1 1.54 -84.11 -12.13
CA ILE A 1 0.91 -82.98 -12.85
C ILE A 1 0.04 -82.24 -11.85
N MET A 2 0.53 -81.14 -11.26
CA MET A 2 -0.30 -80.33 -10.35
C MET A 2 -1.47 -79.77 -11.15
N PRO A 3 -2.71 -79.89 -10.67
CA PRO A 3 -3.84 -79.53 -11.49
C PRO A 3 -3.95 -77.99 -11.53
N ASP A 4 -3.93 -77.46 -12.76
CA ASP A 4 -3.76 -76.05 -13.14
C ASP A 4 -4.68 -75.07 -12.38
N HIS A 5 -5.87 -75.55 -11.99
CA HIS A 5 -6.85 -74.77 -11.23
C HIS A 5 -6.40 -74.37 -9.82
N ARG A 6 -5.62 -75.21 -9.11
CA ARG A 6 -5.14 -74.88 -7.75
C ARG A 6 -4.06 -73.82 -7.78
N LEU A 7 -3.16 -73.89 -8.76
CA LEU A 7 -2.10 -72.89 -8.96
C LEU A 7 -2.69 -71.53 -9.34
N ARG A 8 -3.66 -71.51 -10.27
CA ARG A 8 -4.35 -70.27 -10.65
C ARG A 8 -5.08 -69.62 -9.46
N ASN A 9 -5.77 -70.39 -8.62
CA ASN A 9 -6.46 -69.84 -7.46
C ASN A 9 -5.49 -69.28 -6.41
N ALA A 10 -4.36 -69.97 -6.18
CA ALA A 10 -3.30 -69.47 -5.30
C ALA A 10 -2.67 -68.17 -5.84
N MET A 11 -2.40 -68.11 -7.14
CA MET A 11 -1.90 -66.90 -7.80
C MET A 11 -2.90 -65.73 -7.66
N LEU A 12 -4.20 -65.96 -7.87
CA LEU A 12 -5.22 -64.92 -7.72
C LEU A 12 -5.31 -64.37 -6.28
N ILE A 13 -5.22 -65.25 -5.28
CA ILE A 13 -5.21 -64.83 -3.86
C ILE A 13 -3.95 -64.01 -3.56
N TYR A 14 -2.79 -64.49 -4.01
CA TYR A 14 -1.52 -63.78 -3.81
C TYR A 14 -1.53 -62.41 -4.50
N SER A 15 -1.92 -62.35 -5.78
CA SER A 15 -2.04 -61.09 -6.52
C SER A 15 -3.01 -60.12 -5.86
N ARG A 16 -4.15 -60.60 -5.32
CA ARG A 16 -5.09 -59.76 -4.58
C ARG A 16 -4.49 -59.19 -3.30
N ASN A 17 -3.76 -60.01 -2.54
CA ASN A 17 -3.10 -59.56 -1.31
C ASN A 17 -2.02 -58.52 -1.61
N VAL A 18 -1.17 -58.77 -2.62
CA VAL A 18 -0.15 -57.81 -3.06
C VAL A 18 -0.83 -56.53 -3.55
N ALA A 19 -1.87 -56.62 -4.38
CA ALA A 19 -2.60 -55.45 -4.86
C ALA A 19 -3.18 -54.61 -3.70
N PHE A 20 -3.77 -55.26 -2.70
CA PHE A 20 -4.33 -54.57 -1.54
C PHE A 20 -3.24 -53.88 -0.70
N VAL A 21 -2.13 -54.57 -0.42
CA VAL A 21 -1.01 -54.00 0.34
C VAL A 21 -0.37 -52.84 -0.42
N SER A 22 -0.11 -52.98 -1.72
CA SER A 22 0.43 -51.91 -2.55
C SER A 22 -0.50 -50.70 -2.63
N LEU A 23 -1.81 -50.93 -2.75
CA LEU A 23 -2.82 -49.86 -2.74
C LEU A 23 -2.82 -49.12 -1.40
N LEU A 24 -2.78 -49.85 -0.29
CA LEU A 24 -2.76 -49.27 1.06
C LEU A 24 -1.52 -48.40 1.26
N ILE A 25 -0.33 -48.92 0.92
CA ILE A 25 0.92 -48.16 1.04
C ILE A 25 0.90 -46.92 0.15
N SER A 26 0.43 -47.04 -1.09
CA SER A 26 0.32 -45.90 -2.02
C SER A 26 -0.62 -44.82 -1.50
N LEU A 27 -1.82 -45.20 -1.02
CA LEU A 27 -2.78 -44.26 -0.46
C LEU A 27 -2.23 -43.57 0.79
N PHE A 28 -1.58 -44.33 1.67
CA PHE A 28 -0.94 -43.79 2.86
C PHE A 28 0.16 -42.79 2.51
N THR A 29 1.01 -43.12 1.53
CA THR A 29 2.08 -42.24 1.05
C THR A 29 1.49 -40.97 0.43
N ALA A 30 0.44 -41.09 -0.39
CA ALA A 30 -0.25 -39.95 -1.00
C ALA A 30 -0.86 -39.03 0.06
N MET A 31 -1.48 -39.58 1.11
CA MET A 31 -2.02 -38.80 2.23
C MET A 31 -0.92 -38.04 2.97
N LEU A 32 0.23 -38.66 3.23
CA LEU A 32 1.36 -37.99 3.88
C LEU A 32 1.95 -36.87 3.01
N VAL A 33 2.13 -37.10 1.72
CA VAL A 33 2.62 -36.07 0.78
C VAL A 33 1.64 -34.90 0.71
N TYR A 34 0.34 -35.19 0.61
CA TYR A 34 -0.70 -34.16 0.60
C TYR A 34 -0.67 -33.32 1.88
N ALA A 35 -0.61 -33.95 3.05
CA ALA A 35 -0.54 -33.26 4.33
C ALA A 35 0.75 -32.42 4.45
N ALA A 36 1.89 -32.93 3.98
CA ALA A 36 3.15 -32.19 3.98
C ALA A 36 3.07 -30.93 3.11
N ILE A 37 2.51 -31.03 1.90
CA ILE A 37 2.36 -29.88 1.00
C ILE A 37 1.39 -28.84 1.59
N ASP A 38 0.24 -29.29 2.13
CA ASP A 38 -0.74 -28.36 2.71
C ASP A 38 -0.16 -27.57 3.89
N LEU A 39 0.58 -28.25 4.77
CA LEU A 39 1.17 -27.64 5.96
C LEU A 39 2.35 -26.73 5.63
N ILE A 40 3.26 -27.19 4.76
CA ILE A 40 4.53 -26.49 4.48
C ILE A 40 4.34 -25.37 3.45
N MET A 41 3.47 -25.55 2.46
CA MET A 41 3.36 -24.64 1.33
C MET A 41 2.04 -23.87 1.31
N ILE A 42 0.89 -24.55 1.42
CA ILE A 42 -0.43 -23.91 1.26
C ILE A 42 -0.75 -22.99 2.45
N GLY A 43 -0.46 -23.42 3.68
CA GLY A 43 -0.65 -22.63 4.90
C GLY A 43 0.01 -21.25 4.83
N PRO A 44 1.33 -21.17 4.59
CA PRO A 44 2.04 -19.90 4.43
C PRO A 44 1.49 -19.00 3.32
N ILE A 45 1.20 -19.56 2.15
CA ILE A 45 0.64 -18.80 1.03
C ILE A 45 -0.69 -18.15 1.46
N ARG A 46 -1.58 -18.91 2.13
CA ARG A 46 -2.85 -18.35 2.66
C ARG A 46 -2.62 -17.25 3.70
N THR A 47 -1.56 -17.34 4.49
CA THR A 47 -1.22 -16.29 5.47
C THR A 47 -0.72 -15.03 4.78
N MET A 48 0.15 -15.15 3.78
CA MET A 48 0.60 -14.02 2.95
C MET A 48 -0.58 -13.34 2.25
N THR A 49 -1.46 -14.10 1.59
CA THR A 49 -2.65 -13.54 0.92
C THR A 49 -3.55 -12.81 1.90
N ARG A 50 -3.80 -13.36 3.10
CA ARG A 50 -4.60 -12.68 4.13
C ARG A 50 -3.93 -11.40 4.61
N SER A 51 -2.61 -11.39 4.81
CA SER A 51 -1.90 -10.17 5.15
C SER A 51 -2.03 -9.12 4.04
N MET A 52 -1.85 -9.49 2.77
CA MET A 52 -2.03 -8.56 1.64
C MET A 52 -3.44 -7.95 1.61
N LEU A 53 -4.48 -8.77 1.81
CA LEU A 53 -5.86 -8.27 1.88
C LEU A 53 -6.05 -7.33 3.06
N SER A 54 -5.56 -7.71 4.25
CA SER A 54 -5.66 -6.86 5.44
C SER A 54 -4.92 -5.53 5.27
N PHE A 55 -3.72 -5.55 4.70
CA PHE A 55 -2.94 -4.35 4.40
C PHE A 55 -3.67 -3.46 3.40
N SER A 56 -4.29 -4.04 2.37
CA SER A 56 -5.05 -3.27 1.37
C SER A 56 -6.27 -2.53 1.94
N GLU A 57 -6.87 -3.01 3.03
CA GLU A 57 -8.02 -2.32 3.67
C GLU A 57 -7.60 -1.07 4.44
N ALA A 58 -6.41 -1.07 5.03
CA ALA A 58 -5.89 0.05 5.80
C ALA A 58 -4.35 0.09 5.71
N PRO A 59 -3.80 0.57 4.57
CA PRO A 59 -2.37 0.51 4.30
C PRO A 59 -1.54 1.48 5.15
N ASP A 60 -2.19 2.46 5.78
CA ASP A 60 -1.54 3.41 6.69
C ASP A 60 -1.17 2.79 8.05
N ASP A 61 -1.80 1.66 8.43
CA ASP A 61 -1.60 1.00 9.72
C ASP A 61 -0.34 0.11 9.72
N PRO A 62 0.72 0.44 10.49
CA PRO A 62 1.95 -0.36 10.55
C PRO A 62 1.72 -1.78 11.07
N GLY A 63 0.66 -1.98 11.87
CA GLY A 63 0.32 -3.28 12.44
C GLY A 63 -0.19 -4.29 11.40
N ARG A 64 -0.45 -3.85 10.16
CA ARG A 64 -0.96 -4.72 9.07
C ARG A 64 0.13 -5.23 8.12
N ILE A 65 1.38 -4.83 8.35
CA ILE A 65 2.54 -5.34 7.63
C ILE A 65 2.80 -6.79 8.08
N ILE A 66 3.10 -7.68 7.13
CA ILE A 66 3.40 -9.08 7.45
C ILE A 66 4.66 -9.17 8.31
N HIS A 67 4.66 -10.04 9.33
CA HIS A 67 5.87 -10.42 10.02
C HIS A 67 6.43 -11.71 9.39
N PRO A 68 7.60 -11.64 8.72
CA PRO A 68 8.17 -12.82 8.08
C PRO A 68 8.54 -13.88 9.10
N ALA A 69 8.23 -15.14 8.81
CA ALA A 69 8.64 -16.25 9.65
C ALA A 69 10.16 -16.48 9.56
N ALA A 70 10.75 -17.04 10.62
CA ALA A 70 12.15 -17.44 10.66
C ALA A 70 12.40 -18.73 9.84
N ARG A 71 12.17 -18.66 8.53
CA ARG A 71 12.39 -19.74 7.57
C ARG A 71 13.38 -19.30 6.48
N ALA A 72 14.17 -20.28 6.03
CA ALA A 72 15.28 -20.08 5.11
C ALA A 72 14.99 -20.60 3.68
N ASP A 73 13.76 -21.01 3.42
CA ASP A 73 13.28 -21.43 2.10
C ASP A 73 12.81 -20.23 1.26
N GLU A 74 12.39 -20.51 0.02
CA GLU A 74 11.87 -19.54 -0.93
C GLU A 74 10.61 -18.83 -0.42
N ILE A 75 9.80 -19.52 0.40
CA ILE A 75 8.62 -18.92 1.03
C ILE A 75 9.05 -17.87 2.05
N GLY A 76 10.11 -18.11 2.81
CA GLY A 76 10.71 -17.12 3.69
C GLY A 76 11.23 -15.88 2.96
N VAL A 77 11.86 -16.09 1.80
CA VAL A 77 12.29 -14.98 0.95
C VAL A 77 11.07 -14.18 0.50
N ALA A 78 10.02 -14.85 0.02
CA ALA A 78 8.80 -14.18 -0.43
C ALA A 78 8.10 -13.39 0.70
N GLU A 79 8.05 -13.90 1.93
CA GLU A 79 7.51 -13.17 3.08
C GLU A 79 8.32 -11.91 3.41
N ARG A 80 9.66 -12.00 3.38
CA ARG A 80 10.55 -10.84 3.62
C ARG A 80 10.42 -9.77 2.54
N GLU A 81 10.33 -10.17 1.28
CA GLU A 81 10.12 -9.24 0.17
C GLU A 81 8.74 -8.59 0.24
N LEU A 82 7.71 -9.35 0.61
CA LEU A 82 6.37 -8.80 0.82
C LEU A 82 6.35 -7.76 1.95
N SER A 83 7.00 -8.05 3.09
CA SER A 83 7.13 -7.09 4.21
C SER A 83 7.80 -5.80 3.75
N GLN A 84 8.93 -5.90 3.05
CA GLN A 84 9.64 -4.72 2.54
C GLN A 84 8.79 -3.92 1.54
N MET A 85 8.03 -4.59 0.69
CA MET A 85 7.13 -3.93 -0.25
C MET A 85 6.03 -3.17 0.49
N GLN A 86 5.40 -3.79 1.48
CA GLN A 86 4.35 -3.17 2.31
C GLN A 86 4.89 -1.95 3.08
N GLU A 87 6.07 -2.06 3.69
CA GLU A 87 6.73 -0.93 4.37
C GLU A 87 6.98 0.25 3.43
N ARG A 88 7.51 -0.01 2.22
CA ARG A 88 7.76 1.04 1.22
C ARG A 88 6.45 1.68 0.76
N LEU A 89 5.41 0.88 0.50
CA LEU A 89 4.11 1.38 0.09
C LEU A 89 3.46 2.24 1.18
N GLN A 90 3.48 1.80 2.43
CA GLN A 90 2.98 2.58 3.56
C GLN A 90 3.69 3.94 3.64
N LYS A 91 5.02 3.94 3.56
CA LYS A 91 5.81 5.18 3.62
C LYS A 91 5.41 6.14 2.49
N MET A 92 5.30 5.64 1.26
CA MET A 92 4.88 6.45 0.12
C MET A 92 3.46 7.02 0.30
N LEU A 93 2.51 6.22 0.79
CA LEU A 93 1.14 6.68 1.04
C LEU A 93 1.09 7.75 2.14
N THR A 94 1.88 7.58 3.20
CA THR A 94 2.00 8.55 4.29
C THR A 94 2.58 9.88 3.79
N GLU A 95 3.62 9.82 2.96
CA GLU A 95 4.23 11.00 2.33
C GLU A 95 3.23 11.68 1.38
N GLN A 96 2.51 10.92 0.55
CA GLN A 96 1.49 11.46 -0.34
C GLN A 96 0.37 12.17 0.43
N LYS A 97 -0.11 11.56 1.53
CA LYS A 97 -1.11 12.17 2.42
C LYS A 97 -0.59 13.48 3.01
N HIS A 98 0.66 13.52 3.45
CA HIS A 98 1.27 14.73 3.99
C HIS A 98 1.35 15.85 2.95
N LEU A 99 1.71 15.52 1.71
CA LEU A 99 1.73 16.48 0.60
C LEU A 99 0.32 17.01 0.27
N ALA A 100 -0.71 16.15 0.31
CA ALA A 100 -2.09 16.57 0.12
C ALA A 100 -2.56 17.53 1.23
N ASP A 101 -2.25 17.23 2.49
CA ASP A 101 -2.55 18.09 3.64
C ASP A 101 -1.82 19.45 3.54
N LEU A 102 -0.56 19.44 3.09
CA LEU A 102 0.20 20.66 2.82
C LEU A 102 -0.44 21.47 1.69
N GLY A 103 -0.85 20.82 0.60
CA GLY A 103 -1.56 21.47 -0.51
C GLY A 103 -2.86 22.15 -0.06
N LEU A 104 -3.63 21.48 0.80
CA LEU A 104 -4.83 22.06 1.44
C LEU A 104 -4.50 23.28 2.30
N ALA A 105 -3.45 23.21 3.14
CA ALA A 105 -3.02 24.32 3.97
C ALA A 105 -2.57 25.53 3.14
N VAL A 106 -1.76 25.31 2.09
CA VAL A 106 -1.31 26.37 1.18
C VAL A 106 -2.50 26.95 0.40
N SER A 107 -3.47 26.13 -0.01
CA SER A 107 -4.69 26.58 -0.69
C SER A 107 -5.49 27.55 0.19
N LYS A 108 -5.63 27.22 1.48
CA LYS A 108 -6.28 28.09 2.47
C LYS A 108 -5.54 29.41 2.65
N ILE A 109 -4.20 29.38 2.78
CA ILE A 109 -3.38 30.60 2.86
C ILE A 109 -3.58 31.48 1.63
N ASN A 110 -3.55 30.90 0.44
CA ASN A 110 -3.74 31.64 -0.81
C ASN A 110 -5.12 32.32 -0.85
N HIS A 111 -6.16 31.59 -0.50
CA HIS A 111 -7.51 32.12 -0.38
C HIS A 111 -7.56 33.31 0.61
N ASP A 112 -6.96 33.17 1.79
CA ASP A 112 -6.94 34.23 2.80
C ASP A 112 -6.12 35.44 2.34
N MET A 113 -5.02 35.23 1.61
CA MET A 113 -4.25 36.30 0.99
C MET A 113 -5.05 37.06 -0.08
N ARG A 114 -5.82 36.36 -0.93
CA ARG A 114 -6.73 37.02 -1.89
C ARG A 114 -7.75 37.91 -1.18
N ASN A 115 -8.30 37.44 -0.06
CA ASN A 115 -9.23 38.23 0.75
C ASN A 115 -8.57 39.46 1.38
N ILE A 116 -7.33 39.33 1.87
CA ILE A 116 -6.55 40.46 2.41
C ILE A 116 -6.25 41.47 1.30
N LEU A 117 -5.86 41.01 0.10
CA LEU A 117 -5.58 41.88 -1.04
C LEU A 117 -6.82 42.69 -1.45
N ALA A 118 -7.99 42.06 -1.53
CA ALA A 118 -9.24 42.74 -1.82
C ALA A 118 -9.57 43.81 -0.76
N SER A 119 -9.36 43.48 0.52
CA SER A 119 -9.56 44.42 1.63
C SER A 119 -8.56 45.58 1.57
N ALA A 120 -7.30 45.32 1.23
CA ALA A 120 -6.25 46.31 1.06
C ALA A 120 -6.51 47.23 -0.13
N GLN A 121 -7.07 46.72 -1.23
CA GLN A 121 -7.52 47.52 -2.38
C GLN A 121 -8.60 48.52 -1.96
N LEU A 122 -9.64 48.06 -1.24
CA LEU A 122 -10.70 48.93 -0.73
C LEU A 122 -10.17 50.01 0.24
N MET A 123 -9.24 49.65 1.13
CA MET A 123 -8.58 50.61 2.02
C MET A 123 -7.70 51.60 1.25
N SER A 124 -6.95 51.14 0.25
CA SER A 124 -6.10 51.97 -0.62
C SER A 124 -6.91 52.97 -1.42
N ASP A 125 -8.04 52.55 -1.99
CA ASP A 125 -8.96 53.44 -2.70
C ASP A 125 -9.54 54.52 -1.77
N ARG A 126 -9.73 54.20 -0.49
CA ARG A 126 -10.16 55.16 0.53
C ARG A 126 -9.03 56.09 0.97
N LEU A 127 -7.80 55.60 1.11
CA LEU A 127 -6.62 56.41 1.42
C LEU A 127 -6.23 57.35 0.28
N ARG A 128 -6.51 57.00 -0.98
CA ARG A 128 -6.35 57.89 -2.14
C ARG A 128 -7.24 59.14 -2.07
N GLN A 129 -8.35 59.09 -1.32
CA GLN A 129 -9.20 60.26 -1.09
C GLN A 129 -8.59 61.21 -0.04
N VAL A 130 -7.56 60.79 0.69
CA VAL A 130 -6.84 61.60 1.69
C VAL A 130 -5.71 62.38 1.01
N LYS A 131 -5.62 63.69 1.26
CA LYS A 131 -4.65 64.63 0.66
C LYS A 131 -3.27 64.64 1.36
N ASP A 132 -2.87 63.56 2.02
CA ASP A 132 -1.54 63.45 2.63
C ASP A 132 -0.55 62.86 1.61
N PRO A 133 0.46 63.62 1.14
CA PRO A 133 1.42 63.16 0.14
C PRO A 133 2.27 61.97 0.63
N THR A 134 2.45 61.82 1.93
CA THR A 134 3.17 60.68 2.54
C THR A 134 2.39 59.38 2.34
N VAL A 135 1.09 59.39 2.65
CA VAL A 135 0.20 58.24 2.53
C VAL A 135 0.03 57.78 1.08
N GLN A 136 -0.04 58.74 0.15
CA GLN A 136 -0.14 58.46 -1.30
C GLN A 136 1.09 57.73 -1.86
N ALA A 137 2.28 57.92 -1.26
CA ALA A 137 3.50 57.25 -1.68
C ALA A 137 3.64 55.80 -1.14
N PHE A 138 3.03 55.48 0.01
CA PHE A 138 3.16 54.17 0.66
C PHE A 138 2.09 53.15 0.23
N ALA A 139 0.85 53.58 0.01
CA ALA A 139 -0.26 52.72 -0.41
C ALA A 139 0.05 51.81 -1.63
N PRO A 140 0.60 52.32 -2.76
CA PRO A 140 0.92 51.47 -3.92
C PRO A 140 2.08 50.49 -3.68
N LYS A 141 2.98 50.76 -2.73
CA LYS A 141 4.09 49.85 -2.40
C LYS A 141 3.59 48.64 -1.61
N LEU A 142 2.67 48.84 -0.66
CA LEU A 142 2.02 47.76 0.10
C LEU A 142 1.23 46.83 -0.81
N LEU A 143 0.47 47.39 -1.75
CA LEU A 143 -0.32 46.63 -2.72
C LEU A 143 0.55 45.73 -3.60
N ARG A 144 1.68 46.26 -4.13
CA ARG A 144 2.64 45.46 -4.90
C ARG A 144 3.30 44.35 -4.09
N ALA A 145 3.54 44.58 -2.79
CA ALA A 145 4.12 43.56 -1.92
C ALA A 145 3.11 42.41 -1.67
N LEU A 146 1.83 42.74 -1.48
CA LEU A 146 0.75 41.76 -1.34
C LEU A 146 0.54 40.96 -2.64
N ASP A 147 0.47 41.63 -3.80
CA ASP A 147 0.37 40.96 -5.11
C ASP A 147 1.52 39.96 -5.34
N ARG A 148 2.75 40.36 -4.98
CA ARG A 148 3.92 39.47 -5.08
C ARG A 148 3.79 38.25 -4.17
N ALA A 149 3.33 38.44 -2.95
CA ALA A 149 3.15 37.33 -2.02
C ALA A 149 2.05 36.35 -2.47
N VAL A 150 0.92 36.86 -3.01
CA VAL A 150 -0.12 36.03 -3.63
C VAL A 150 0.45 35.21 -4.80
N SER A 151 1.21 35.86 -5.70
CA SER A 151 1.82 35.19 -6.85
C SER A 151 2.81 34.09 -6.45
N TYR A 152 3.61 34.30 -5.39
CA TYR A 152 4.48 33.25 -4.86
C TYR A 152 3.69 32.04 -4.33
N SER A 153 2.61 32.26 -3.57
CA SER A 153 1.76 31.19 -3.07
C SER A 153 1.04 30.44 -4.20
N GLU A 154 0.63 31.12 -5.28
CA GLU A 154 0.07 30.47 -6.48
C GLU A 154 1.11 29.59 -7.18
N GLY A 155 2.38 30.02 -7.24
CA GLY A 155 3.48 29.22 -7.79
C GLY A 155 3.74 27.92 -7.02
N VAL A 156 3.68 27.96 -5.69
CA VAL A 156 3.83 26.75 -4.84
C VAL A 156 2.67 25.77 -5.05
N LEU A 157 1.44 26.28 -5.18
CA LEU A 157 0.25 25.45 -5.48
C LEU A 157 0.29 24.84 -6.88
N ALA A 158 0.84 25.55 -7.87
CA ALA A 158 1.01 25.03 -9.21
C ALA A 158 2.05 23.90 -9.24
N TYR A 159 3.17 24.06 -8.51
CA TYR A 159 4.19 23.04 -8.39
C TYR A 159 3.67 21.77 -7.70
N GLY A 160 2.91 21.92 -6.61
CA GLY A 160 2.27 20.79 -5.92
C GLY A 160 1.28 20.02 -6.80
N ARG A 161 0.54 20.70 -7.69
CA ARG A 161 -0.38 20.06 -8.65
C ARG A 161 0.30 19.38 -9.84
N THR A 162 1.53 19.74 -10.18
CA THR A 162 2.28 19.12 -11.29
C THR A 162 3.02 17.85 -10.89
N GLN A 163 3.05 17.54 -9.59
CA GLN A 163 3.75 16.40 -9.01
C GLN A 163 2.79 15.25 -8.63
N GLU A 164 1.47 15.47 -8.74
CA GLU A 164 0.43 14.44 -8.87
C GLU A 164 0.38 13.88 -10.31
#